data_AF-A0AAX3KQD0-F1
#
_entry.id   AF-A0AAX3KQD0-F1
#
_cell.length_a   1.000
_cell.length_b   1.000
_cell.length_c   1.000
_cell.angle_alpha   90.00
_cell.angle_beta   90.00
_cell.angle_gamma   90.00
#
_symmetry.space_group_name_H-M   'P 1'
#
loop_
_entity.id
_entity.type
_entity.pdbx_description
1 polymer ?
#
loop_
_entity_poly.entity_id
_entity_poly.type
_entity_poly.pdbx_seq_one_letter_code
_entity_poly.pdbx_strand_id
1 'polypeptide(L)'
;MSTKICNGRILRDSSLADALKKLQDIRDEAVRLAHAGVAVQIAERRYYWADMDHNFLPIPRIHYDSFYWRIRKILQDERARVLVEGTRSVDWDYTFEVLLIPFSGHVLSIHYLENDSGFTGLLTQAGFQDFHYQNSTDGPEEIPAAEWRARRDAWNLALPSGILSHAGLKYELVNWDDVTGALNNRELILATKPSDQTRRMNVARNLIDPMPEPPGFPKWGCTKERSWGNLLQLKGHNTSFLLQRTTSRRRELNPSRLAHL
;
A
#
# COMPACT_ATOMS: atom_id res chain seq x y z
N MET A 1 -18.39 -7.93 24.81
CA MET A 1 -17.59 -7.54 23.63
C MET A 1 -16.29 -6.92 24.10
N SER A 2 -15.17 -7.19 23.42
CA SER A 2 -13.88 -6.58 23.75
C SER A 2 -13.73 -5.29 22.95
N THR A 3 -14.08 -4.16 23.55
CA THR A 3 -13.96 -2.83 22.91
C THR A 3 -12.49 -2.41 22.96
N LYS A 4 -11.82 -2.37 21.80
CA LYS A 4 -10.46 -1.84 21.65
C LYS A 4 -10.52 -0.65 20.69
N ILE A 5 -10.28 0.54 21.22
CA ILE A 5 -10.24 1.82 20.50
C ILE A 5 -8.82 2.37 20.68
N CYS A 6 -7.95 2.12 19.70
CA CYS A 6 -6.52 2.50 19.78
C CYS A 6 -6.27 3.97 19.39
N ASN A 7 -7.18 4.54 18.61
CA ASN A 7 -7.10 5.84 17.95
C ASN A 7 -8.20 6.80 18.48
N GLY A 8 -8.72 6.52 19.67
CA GLY A 8 -9.78 7.28 20.31
C GLY A 8 -9.28 8.60 20.85
N ARG A 9 -10.03 9.68 20.62
CA ARG A 9 -9.75 11.01 21.15
C ARG A 9 -11.02 11.65 21.70
N ILE A 10 -10.86 12.70 22.49
CA ILE A 10 -11.96 13.50 23.03
C ILE A 10 -11.72 14.99 22.79
N LEU A 11 -12.76 15.67 22.36
CA LEU A 11 -12.87 17.12 22.41
C LEU A 11 -13.87 17.49 23.50
N ARG A 12 -13.36 18.09 24.58
CA ARG A 12 -14.15 18.42 25.77
C ARG A 12 -14.97 19.69 25.54
N ASP A 13 -16.08 19.77 26.28
CA ASP A 13 -16.98 20.93 26.36
C ASP A 13 -17.31 21.53 24.98
N SER A 14 -17.66 20.66 24.03
CA SER A 14 -17.82 21.02 22.63
C SER A 14 -19.04 20.31 22.04
N SER A 15 -19.73 21.01 21.15
CA SER A 15 -20.78 20.41 20.34
C SER A 15 -20.20 19.70 19.12
N LEU A 16 -21.03 18.89 18.45
CA LEU A 16 -20.67 18.27 17.18
C LEU A 16 -20.31 19.33 16.10
N ALA A 17 -21.00 20.47 16.12
CA ALA A 17 -20.74 21.57 15.20
C ALA A 17 -19.36 22.21 15.46
N ASP A 18 -18.99 22.40 16.72
CA ASP A 18 -17.67 22.94 17.10
C ASP A 18 -16.55 21.99 16.70
N ALA A 19 -16.75 20.69 16.92
CA ALA A 19 -15.81 19.65 16.51
C ALA A 19 -15.63 19.63 14.99
N LEU A 20 -16.73 19.68 14.23
CA LEU A 20 -16.69 19.74 12.77
C LEU A 20 -15.98 21.02 12.29
N LYS A 21 -16.25 22.16 12.91
CA LYS A 21 -15.61 23.44 12.58
C LYS A 21 -14.09 23.36 12.80
N LYS A 22 -13.64 22.79 13.91
CA LYS A 22 -12.21 22.55 14.17
C LYS A 22 -11.56 21.66 13.10
N LEU A 23 -12.24 20.61 12.65
CA LEU A 23 -11.72 19.76 11.57
C LEU A 23 -11.66 20.50 10.23
N GLN A 24 -12.65 21.35 9.93
CA GLN A 24 -12.64 22.20 8.74
C GLN A 24 -11.48 23.19 8.77
N ASP A 25 -11.22 23.81 9.92
CA ASP A 25 -10.16 24.82 10.09
C ASP A 25 -8.75 24.23 9.90
N ILE A 26 -8.56 22.94 10.17
CA ILE A 26 -7.27 22.26 9.95
C ILE A 26 -7.17 21.53 8.60
N ARG A 27 -8.24 21.53 7.78
CA ARG A 27 -8.28 20.71 6.55
C ARG A 27 -7.16 21.05 5.57
N ASP A 28 -6.92 22.34 5.32
CA ASP A 28 -5.91 22.78 4.35
C ASP A 28 -4.49 22.35 4.78
N GLU A 29 -4.22 22.41 6.08
CA GLU A 29 -2.95 21.94 6.64
C GLU A 29 -2.84 20.41 6.54
N ALA A 30 -3.92 19.67 6.76
CA ALA A 30 -3.94 18.23 6.55
C ALA A 30 -3.64 17.86 5.09
N VAL A 31 -4.27 18.55 4.13
CA VAL A 31 -4.00 18.35 2.69
C VAL A 31 -2.53 18.67 2.36
N ARG A 32 -1.97 19.73 2.95
CA ARG A 32 -0.55 20.08 2.77
C ARG A 32 0.39 18.98 3.28
N LEU A 33 0.10 18.40 4.45
CA LEU A 33 0.87 17.28 5.01
C LEU A 33 0.76 16.03 4.13
N ALA A 34 -0.45 15.71 3.65
CA ALA A 34 -0.67 14.61 2.70
C ALA A 34 0.14 14.80 1.42
N HIS A 35 0.11 16.00 0.83
CA HIS A 35 0.91 16.33 -0.35
C HIS A 35 2.41 16.17 -0.10
N ALA A 36 2.91 16.57 1.07
CA ALA A 36 4.31 16.40 1.43
C ALA A 36 4.70 14.92 1.49
N GLY A 37 3.89 14.09 2.15
CA GLY A 37 4.11 12.64 2.24
C GLY A 37 4.09 11.96 0.86
N VAL A 38 3.05 12.23 0.06
CA VAL A 38 2.94 11.70 -1.31
C VAL A 38 4.09 12.17 -2.20
N ALA A 39 4.53 13.42 -2.07
CA ALA A 39 5.65 13.94 -2.85
C ALA A 39 6.97 13.21 -2.55
N VAL A 40 7.20 12.76 -1.31
CA VAL A 40 8.34 11.88 -0.98
C VAL A 40 8.26 10.61 -1.82
N GLN A 41 7.12 9.93 -1.82
CA GLN A 41 6.92 8.67 -2.56
C GLN A 41 7.12 8.84 -4.07
N ILE A 42 6.57 9.92 -4.64
CA ILE A 42 6.74 10.24 -6.05
C ILE A 42 8.22 10.52 -6.37
N ALA A 43 8.91 11.30 -5.54
CA ALA A 43 10.31 11.63 -5.72
C ALA A 43 11.18 10.36 -5.64
N GLU A 44 10.96 9.51 -4.64
CA GLU A 44 11.67 8.24 -4.50
C GLU A 44 11.53 7.37 -5.73
N ARG A 45 10.30 7.17 -6.24
CA ARG A 45 10.09 6.39 -7.48
C ARG A 45 10.73 7.04 -8.70
N ARG A 46 10.67 8.36 -8.81
CA ARG A 46 11.28 9.12 -9.91
C ARG A 46 12.78 8.86 -10.00
N TYR A 47 13.48 9.10 -8.90
CA TYR A 47 14.95 8.98 -8.86
C TYR A 47 15.36 7.52 -8.93
N TYR A 48 14.64 6.62 -8.26
CA TYR A 48 14.90 5.19 -8.36
C TYR A 48 14.84 4.67 -9.80
N TRP A 49 13.78 5.00 -10.56
CA TRP A 49 13.68 4.56 -11.95
C TRP A 49 14.76 5.19 -12.84
N ALA A 50 15.05 6.48 -12.67
CA ALA A 50 16.13 7.13 -13.41
C ALA A 50 17.50 6.49 -13.11
N ASP A 51 17.76 6.11 -11.86
CA ASP A 51 19.00 5.47 -11.45
C ASP A 51 19.07 4.01 -11.95
N MET A 52 17.97 3.27 -11.90
CA MET A 52 17.90 1.92 -12.48
C MET A 52 18.12 1.95 -13.99
N ASP A 53 17.49 2.87 -14.73
CA ASP A 53 17.68 2.99 -16.19
C ASP A 53 19.13 3.34 -16.56
N HIS A 54 19.85 4.04 -15.67
CA HIS A 54 21.27 4.35 -15.86
C HIS A 54 22.19 3.17 -15.58
N ASN A 55 21.89 2.36 -14.55
CA ASN A 55 22.75 1.27 -14.10
C ASN A 55 22.39 -0.10 -14.69
N PHE A 56 21.18 -0.24 -15.23
CA PHE A 56 20.62 -1.49 -15.72
C PHE A 56 19.81 -1.27 -16.99
N LEU A 57 20.16 -1.99 -18.05
CA LEU A 57 19.45 -1.97 -19.33
C LEU A 57 18.80 -3.34 -19.57
N PRO A 58 17.48 -3.50 -19.35
CA PRO A 58 16.81 -4.75 -19.67
C PRO A 58 16.85 -4.99 -21.19
N ILE A 59 17.11 -6.24 -21.57
CA ILE A 59 16.98 -6.72 -22.95
C ILE A 59 15.78 -7.70 -22.97
N PRO A 60 14.69 -7.40 -23.70
CA PRO A 60 14.47 -6.24 -24.58
C PRO A 60 14.17 -4.94 -23.82
N ARG A 61 14.41 -3.80 -24.49
CA ARG A 61 14.08 -2.47 -23.94
C ARG A 61 12.57 -2.32 -23.80
N ILE A 62 12.11 -2.09 -22.57
CA ILE A 62 10.73 -1.72 -22.29
C ILE A 62 10.62 -0.20 -22.48
N HIS A 63 9.73 0.25 -23.37
CA HIS A 63 9.37 1.66 -23.45
C HIS A 63 8.41 1.99 -22.32
N TYR A 64 8.82 2.88 -21.41
CA TYR A 64 7.95 3.37 -20.35
C TYR A 64 7.13 4.56 -20.85
N ASP A 65 5.85 4.61 -20.48
CA ASP A 65 5.02 5.81 -20.60
C ASP A 65 5.66 7.00 -19.87
N SER A 66 5.16 8.21 -20.11
CA SER A 66 5.62 9.39 -19.36
C SER A 66 5.53 9.12 -17.85
N PHE A 67 6.54 9.57 -17.09
CA PHE A 67 6.59 9.41 -15.63
C PHE A 67 5.28 9.82 -14.95
N TYR A 68 4.70 10.95 -15.38
CA TYR A 68 3.42 11.45 -14.89
C TYR A 68 2.31 10.42 -15.04
N TRP A 69 2.13 9.86 -16.24
CA TRP A 69 1.10 8.85 -16.51
C TRP A 69 1.31 7.57 -15.71
N ARG A 70 2.58 7.17 -15.50
CA ARG A 70 2.91 6.00 -14.69
C ARG A 70 2.52 6.18 -13.23
N ILE A 71 2.84 7.33 -12.62
CA ILE A 71 2.44 7.63 -11.24
C ILE A 71 0.92 7.80 -11.13
N ARG A 72 0.30 8.49 -12.09
CA ARG A 72 -1.16 8.65 -12.12
C ARG A 72 -1.87 7.30 -12.14
N LYS A 73 -1.37 6.35 -12.95
CA LYS A 73 -1.91 4.99 -13.00
C LYS A 73 -1.74 4.27 -11.66
N ILE A 74 -0.57 4.35 -11.02
CA ILE A 74 -0.36 3.78 -9.67
C ILE A 74 -1.39 4.33 -8.68
N LEU A 75 -1.57 5.66 -8.61
CA LEU A 75 -2.54 6.27 -7.71
C LEU A 75 -3.98 5.83 -8.00
N GLN A 76 -4.34 5.64 -9.28
CA GLN A 76 -5.65 5.12 -9.67
C GLN A 76 -5.84 3.65 -9.25
N ASP A 77 -4.82 2.82 -9.47
CA ASP A 77 -4.84 1.40 -9.11
C ASP A 77 -4.93 1.24 -7.58
N GLU A 78 -4.16 2.03 -6.81
CA GLU A 78 -4.22 2.03 -5.34
C GLU A 78 -5.55 2.57 -4.81
N ARG A 79 -6.10 3.64 -5.41
CA ARG A 79 -7.46 4.11 -5.08
C ARG A 79 -8.50 3.01 -5.30
N ALA A 80 -8.42 2.30 -6.43
CA ALA A 80 -9.33 1.19 -6.72
C ALA A 80 -9.17 0.06 -5.71
N ARG A 81 -7.94 -0.32 -5.36
CA ARG A 81 -7.64 -1.34 -4.33
C ARG A 81 -8.24 -0.96 -2.97
N VAL A 82 -8.09 0.28 -2.52
CA VAL A 82 -8.62 0.72 -1.22
C VAL A 82 -10.16 0.78 -1.23
N LEU A 83 -10.76 1.38 -2.26
CA LEU A 83 -12.21 1.63 -2.28
C LEU A 83 -13.04 0.40 -2.67
N VAL A 84 -12.50 -0.49 -3.52
CA VAL A 84 -13.23 -1.65 -4.05
C VAL A 84 -12.85 -2.92 -3.30
N GLU A 85 -11.55 -3.16 -3.09
CA GLU A 85 -11.05 -4.40 -2.47
C GLU A 85 -10.92 -4.27 -0.95
N GLY A 86 -11.05 -3.06 -0.39
CA GLY A 86 -10.93 -2.80 1.04
C GLY A 86 -9.50 -3.00 1.59
N THR A 87 -8.51 -3.13 0.72
CA THR A 87 -7.11 -3.36 1.10
C THR A 87 -6.35 -2.03 1.10
N ARG A 88 -5.96 -1.56 2.29
CA ARG A 88 -5.22 -0.30 2.49
C ARG A 88 -3.82 -0.36 1.88
N SER A 89 -3.34 0.77 1.39
CA SER A 89 -2.01 0.89 0.76
C SER A 89 -1.04 1.60 1.68
N VAL A 90 -0.05 0.87 2.20
CA VAL A 90 0.96 1.44 3.11
C VAL A 90 1.78 2.54 2.45
N ASP A 91 2.03 2.46 1.14
CA ASP A 91 2.89 3.44 0.47
C ASP A 91 2.11 4.69 0.02
N TRP A 92 0.84 4.54 -0.39
CA TRP A 92 0.11 5.57 -1.13
C TRP A 92 -1.16 6.07 -0.45
N ASP A 93 -1.64 5.40 0.60
CA ASP A 93 -2.84 5.81 1.32
C ASP A 93 -2.51 6.88 2.37
N TYR A 94 -2.62 8.14 1.95
CA TYR A 94 -2.59 9.31 2.83
C TYR A 94 -4.01 9.87 3.07
N THR A 95 -5.05 9.06 2.84
CA THR A 95 -6.41 9.46 3.19
C THR A 95 -6.53 9.58 4.70
N PHE A 96 -7.30 10.57 5.15
CA PHE A 96 -7.47 10.85 6.55
C PHE A 96 -8.93 11.13 6.87
N GLU A 97 -9.51 10.27 7.70
CA GLU A 97 -10.91 10.31 8.06
C GLU A 97 -11.07 10.37 9.57
N VAL A 98 -12.03 11.17 10.03
CA VAL A 98 -12.38 11.29 11.44
C VAL A 98 -13.88 11.06 11.60
N LEU A 99 -14.24 10.09 12.44
CA LEU A 99 -15.58 9.86 12.93
C LEU A 99 -15.80 10.64 14.21
N LEU A 100 -16.81 11.51 14.24
CA LEU A 100 -17.20 12.33 15.39
C LEU A 100 -18.46 11.76 16.05
N ILE A 101 -18.39 11.48 17.35
CA ILE A 101 -19.46 10.85 18.12
C ILE A 101 -19.83 11.80 19.27
N PRO A 102 -21.04 12.39 19.28
CA PRO A 102 -21.47 13.25 20.37
C PRO A 102 -21.67 12.44 21.65
N PHE A 103 -21.16 12.93 22.78
CA PHE A 103 -21.20 12.24 24.07
C PHE A 103 -21.27 13.23 25.24
N SER A 104 -22.43 13.36 25.89
CA SER A 104 -22.59 14.07 27.18
C SER A 104 -21.96 15.47 27.24
N GLY A 105 -22.12 16.30 26.21
CA GLY A 105 -21.53 17.66 26.14
C GLY A 105 -20.07 17.69 25.68
N HIS A 106 -19.54 16.54 25.25
CA HIS A 106 -18.25 16.38 24.62
C HIS A 106 -18.43 15.73 23.24
N VAL A 107 -17.36 15.66 22.47
CA VAL A 107 -17.30 14.89 21.23
C VAL A 107 -16.15 13.90 21.31
N LEU A 108 -16.48 12.61 21.27
CA LEU A 108 -15.50 11.56 21.07
C LEU A 108 -15.15 11.50 19.58
N SER A 109 -13.92 11.12 19.26
CA SER A 109 -13.53 10.90 17.88
C SER A 109 -12.66 9.67 17.69
N ILE A 110 -12.80 9.06 16.53
CA ILE A 110 -12.00 7.93 16.07
C ILE A 110 -11.48 8.31 14.69
N HIS A 111 -10.19 8.12 14.44
CA HIS A 111 -9.59 8.56 13.19
C HIS A 111 -8.93 7.40 12.44
N TYR A 112 -9.15 7.32 11.13
CA TYR A 112 -8.61 6.26 10.28
C TYR A 112 -7.56 6.85 9.36
N LEU A 113 -6.35 6.29 9.44
CA LEU A 113 -5.21 6.63 8.59
C LEU A 113 -4.32 5.39 8.44
N GLU A 114 -3.57 5.33 7.34
CA GLU A 114 -2.50 4.36 7.15
C GLU A 114 -1.14 5.06 7.35
N ASN A 115 -0.94 6.19 6.66
CA ASN A 115 0.26 7.01 6.80
C ASN A 115 0.01 8.23 7.68
N ASP A 116 0.65 8.29 8.86
CA ASP A 116 0.63 9.48 9.71
C ASP A 116 1.73 10.46 9.31
N SER A 117 1.42 11.37 8.39
CA SER A 117 2.32 12.48 8.01
C SER A 117 2.34 13.64 9.01
N GLY A 118 1.84 13.44 10.23
CA GLY A 118 1.61 14.49 11.23
C GLY A 118 0.13 14.80 11.49
N PHE A 119 -0.78 13.97 10.97
CA PHE A 119 -2.22 14.09 11.16
C PHE A 119 -2.62 13.98 12.64
N THR A 120 -2.00 13.05 13.38
CA THR A 120 -2.26 12.89 14.82
C THR A 120 -1.84 14.13 15.60
N GLY A 121 -0.71 14.73 15.22
CA GLY A 121 -0.23 15.99 15.77
C GLY A 121 -1.20 17.14 15.49
N LEU A 122 -1.70 17.21 14.25
CA LEU A 122 -2.67 18.22 13.83
C LEU A 122 -3.99 18.13 14.61
N LEU A 123 -4.52 16.92 14.85
CA LEU A 123 -5.69 16.72 15.72
C LEU A 123 -5.43 17.20 17.15
N THR A 124 -4.24 16.91 17.67
CA THR A 124 -3.84 17.36 19.01
C THR A 124 -3.82 18.89 19.11
N GLN A 125 -3.27 19.56 18.09
CA GLN A 125 -3.25 21.02 18.00
C GLN A 125 -4.66 21.61 17.88
N ALA A 126 -5.58 20.92 17.21
CA ALA A 126 -7.00 21.30 17.15
C ALA A 126 -7.75 21.11 18.49
N GLY A 127 -7.11 20.49 19.48
CA GLY A 127 -7.65 20.27 20.82
C GLY A 127 -8.23 18.88 21.07
N PHE A 128 -8.10 17.94 20.13
CA PHE A 128 -8.48 16.55 20.34
C PHE A 128 -7.44 15.83 21.17
N GLN A 129 -7.77 15.59 22.44
CA GLN A 129 -6.89 14.94 23.40
C GLN A 129 -6.97 13.42 23.27
N ASP A 130 -5.89 12.72 23.59
CA ASP A 130 -5.92 11.25 23.65
C ASP A 130 -7.02 10.78 24.62
N PHE A 131 -7.84 9.85 24.13
CA PHE A 131 -8.91 9.24 24.90
C PHE A 131 -9.13 7.79 24.48
N HIS A 132 -8.04 7.10 24.12
CA HIS A 132 -8.08 5.72 23.70
C HIS A 132 -8.50 4.81 24.88
N TYR A 133 -9.03 3.64 24.55
CA TYR A 133 -9.37 2.61 25.52
C TYR A 133 -9.11 1.22 24.96
N GLN A 134 -8.50 0.34 25.76
CA GLN A 134 -8.33 -1.05 25.39
C GLN A 134 -8.75 -1.95 26.56
N ASN A 135 -9.44 -3.03 26.24
CA ASN A 135 -9.83 -4.05 27.22
C ASN A 135 -8.65 -4.99 27.54
N SER A 136 -7.57 -4.44 28.13
CA SER A 136 -6.45 -5.20 28.70
C SER A 136 -6.62 -5.36 30.21
N THR A 137 -6.14 -6.48 30.75
CA THR A 137 -6.17 -6.77 32.20
C THR A 137 -5.33 -5.76 32.99
N ASP A 138 -4.21 -5.34 32.39
CA ASP A 138 -3.34 -4.29 32.89
C ASP A 138 -3.60 -3.03 32.05
N GLY A 139 -4.11 -1.98 32.69
CA GLY A 139 -4.21 -0.66 32.08
C GLY A 139 -2.82 0.01 32.00
N PRO A 140 -2.66 1.05 31.17
CA PRO A 140 -1.41 1.80 31.13
C PRO A 140 -1.08 2.41 32.50
N GLU A 141 0.18 2.26 32.95
CA GLU A 141 0.64 2.75 34.28
C GLU A 141 0.46 4.26 34.45
N GLU A 142 0.49 5.00 33.36
CA GLU A 142 0.38 6.47 33.31
C GLU A 142 -1.06 6.97 33.53
N ILE A 143 -2.08 6.12 33.34
CA ILE A 143 -3.48 6.52 33.44
C ILE A 143 -4.08 5.96 34.73
N PRO A 144 -4.64 6.80 35.61
CA PRO A 144 -5.30 6.34 36.83
C PRO A 144 -6.43 5.35 36.51
N ALA A 145 -6.54 4.27 37.29
CA ALA A 145 -7.56 3.23 37.09
C ALA A 145 -9.01 3.76 37.14
N ALA A 146 -9.25 4.88 37.82
CA ALA A 146 -10.55 5.56 37.81
C ALA A 146 -10.84 6.21 36.44
N GLU A 147 -9.85 6.90 35.87
CA GLU A 147 -9.96 7.48 34.53
C GLU A 147 -10.10 6.39 33.47
N TRP A 148 -9.32 5.32 33.56
CA TRP A 148 -9.40 4.21 32.60
C TRP A 148 -10.79 3.55 32.57
N ARG A 149 -11.42 3.38 33.74
CA ARG A 149 -12.81 2.92 33.84
C ARG A 149 -13.80 3.94 33.25
N ALA A 150 -13.59 5.23 33.49
CA ALA A 150 -14.44 6.27 32.90
C ALA A 150 -14.35 6.28 31.36
N ARG A 151 -13.16 6.08 30.79
CA ARG A 151 -12.95 5.93 29.33
C ARG A 151 -13.73 4.74 28.78
N ARG A 152 -13.63 3.57 29.44
CA ARG A 152 -14.41 2.38 29.08
C ARG A 152 -15.90 2.67 29.03
N ASP A 153 -16.43 3.25 30.09
CA ASP A 153 -17.85 3.46 30.26
C ASP A 153 -18.36 4.50 29.24
N ALA A 154 -17.57 5.54 28.95
CA ALA A 154 -17.84 6.51 27.90
C ALA A 154 -17.91 5.85 26.51
N TRP A 155 -16.93 5.02 26.14
CA TRP A 155 -16.94 4.33 24.85
C TRP A 155 -18.08 3.32 24.73
N ASN A 156 -18.39 2.57 25.79
CA ASN A 156 -19.50 1.63 25.78
C ASN A 156 -20.87 2.32 25.64
N LEU A 157 -21.04 3.48 26.28
CA LEU A 157 -22.27 4.26 26.18
C LEU A 157 -22.39 4.96 24.83
N ALA A 158 -21.28 5.46 24.28
CA ALA A 158 -21.23 6.09 22.96
C ALA A 158 -21.41 5.10 21.80
N LEU A 159 -21.08 3.81 22.01
CA LEU A 159 -21.13 2.76 20.99
C LEU A 159 -22.06 1.59 21.42
N PRO A 160 -23.37 1.81 21.56
CA PRO A 160 -24.29 0.80 22.09
C PRO A 160 -24.39 -0.46 21.21
N SER A 161 -24.24 -0.31 19.90
CA SER A 161 -24.21 -1.43 18.94
C SER A 161 -22.83 -2.07 18.79
N GLY A 162 -21.78 -1.44 19.30
CA GLY A 162 -20.38 -1.78 19.00
C GLY A 162 -19.95 -1.47 17.55
N ILE A 163 -20.85 -0.97 16.69
CA ILE A 163 -20.57 -0.65 15.29
C ILE A 163 -20.29 0.85 15.17
N LEU A 164 -19.04 1.19 14.87
CA LEU A 164 -18.56 2.59 14.83
C LEU A 164 -19.32 3.44 13.80
N SER A 165 -19.58 2.89 12.61
CA SER A 165 -20.28 3.61 11.53
C SER A 165 -21.71 4.01 11.87
N HIS A 166 -22.32 3.43 12.92
CA HIS A 166 -23.69 3.74 13.33
C HIS A 166 -23.78 4.84 14.39
N ALA A 167 -22.64 5.26 14.95
CA ALA A 167 -22.62 6.09 16.16
C ALA A 167 -22.20 7.55 15.93
N GLY A 168 -21.74 7.91 14.74
CA GLY A 168 -21.12 9.22 14.53
C GLY A 168 -21.20 9.77 13.11
N LEU A 169 -20.81 11.03 13.00
CA LEU A 169 -20.64 11.75 11.74
C LEU A 169 -19.23 11.48 11.20
N LYS A 170 -19.15 10.90 10.00
CA LYS A 170 -17.89 10.69 9.29
C LYS A 170 -17.49 11.97 8.54
N TYR A 171 -16.25 12.41 8.71
CA TYR A 171 -15.68 13.56 8.01
C TYR A 171 -14.33 13.18 7.39
N GLU A 172 -14.21 13.34 6.08
CA GLU A 172 -12.98 13.07 5.33
C GLU A 172 -12.16 14.37 5.24
N LEU A 173 -11.09 14.48 6.04
CA LEU A 173 -10.17 15.62 5.98
C LEU A 173 -9.35 15.60 4.69
N VAL A 174 -8.83 14.41 4.35
CA VAL A 174 -8.05 14.19 3.14
C VAL A 174 -8.63 13.00 2.40
N ASN A 175 -9.02 13.20 1.15
CA ASN A 175 -9.55 12.15 0.28
C ASN A 175 -8.58 11.82 -0.87
N TRP A 176 -8.95 10.83 -1.69
CA TRP A 176 -8.11 10.40 -2.82
C TRP A 176 -7.93 11.46 -3.92
N ASP A 177 -8.85 12.41 -4.05
CA ASP A 177 -8.70 13.50 -5.01
C ASP A 177 -7.64 14.50 -4.52
N ASP A 178 -7.60 14.79 -3.21
CA ASP A 178 -6.52 15.55 -2.57
C ASP A 178 -5.17 14.83 -2.76
N VAL A 179 -5.10 13.53 -2.44
CA VAL A 179 -3.89 12.71 -2.62
C VAL A 179 -3.39 12.75 -4.07
N THR A 180 -4.29 12.65 -5.04
CA THR A 180 -3.96 12.71 -6.47
C THR A 180 -3.48 14.11 -6.87
N GLY A 181 -4.00 15.16 -6.22
CA GLY A 181 -3.60 16.55 -6.41
C GLY A 181 -2.10 16.80 -6.19
N ALA A 182 -1.45 16.03 -5.33
CA ALA A 182 -0.01 16.12 -5.07
C ALA A 182 0.85 15.96 -6.33
N LEU A 183 0.39 15.17 -7.32
CA LEU A 183 1.09 14.95 -8.59
C LEU A 183 1.30 16.24 -9.40
N ASN A 184 0.43 17.23 -9.20
CA ASN A 184 0.51 18.52 -9.88
C ASN A 184 1.53 19.48 -9.25
N ASN A 185 2.02 19.19 -8.03
CA ASN A 185 2.99 20.02 -7.34
C ASN A 185 4.43 19.62 -7.68
N ARG A 186 4.87 20.00 -8.89
CA ARG A 186 6.22 19.68 -9.40
C ARG A 186 7.34 20.21 -8.50
N GLU A 187 7.19 21.42 -7.97
CA GLU A 187 8.22 22.06 -7.15
C GLU A 187 8.46 21.27 -5.86
N LEU A 188 7.37 20.88 -5.18
CA LEU A 188 7.45 20.04 -3.99
C LEU A 188 8.13 18.70 -4.29
N ILE A 189 7.73 18.00 -5.35
CA ILE A 189 8.32 16.71 -5.73
C ILE A 189 9.83 16.83 -5.99
N LEU A 190 10.29 17.91 -6.63
CA LEU A 190 11.72 18.13 -6.89
C LEU A 190 12.49 18.54 -5.62
N ALA A 191 11.86 19.31 -4.73
CA ALA A 191 12.43 19.69 -3.44
C ALA A 191 12.63 18.48 -2.52
N THR A 192 11.76 17.47 -2.62
CA THR A 192 11.82 16.22 -1.85
C THR A 192 12.77 15.17 -2.44
N LYS A 193 13.81 15.61 -3.17
CA LYS A 193 14.81 14.70 -3.74
C LYS A 193 15.50 13.89 -2.62
N PRO A 194 15.54 12.54 -2.69
CA PRO A 194 16.30 11.74 -1.74
C PRO A 194 17.81 12.00 -1.83
N SER A 195 18.51 11.82 -0.71
CA SER A 195 19.96 11.97 -0.66
C SER A 195 20.67 11.02 -1.64
N ASP A 196 21.84 11.42 -2.14
CA ASP A 196 22.61 10.57 -3.06
C ASP A 196 23.07 9.26 -2.41
N GLN A 197 23.23 9.22 -1.09
CA GLN A 197 23.52 8.00 -0.34
C GLN A 197 22.31 7.04 -0.35
N THR A 198 21.11 7.56 -0.03
CA THR A 198 19.86 6.79 -0.07
C THR A 198 19.61 6.21 -1.46
N ARG A 199 19.79 7.02 -2.51
CA ARG A 199 19.61 6.62 -3.91
C ARG A 199 20.52 5.45 -4.27
N ARG A 200 21.82 5.57 -3.97
CA ARG A 200 22.81 4.50 -4.22
C ARG A 200 22.47 3.21 -3.46
N MET A 201 22.06 3.32 -2.20
CA MET A 201 21.67 2.16 -1.40
C MET A 201 20.42 1.46 -1.97
N ASN A 202 19.43 2.22 -2.45
CA ASN A 202 18.21 1.64 -3.03
C ASN A 202 18.51 0.85 -4.31
N VAL A 203 19.38 1.37 -5.19
CA VAL A 203 19.84 0.64 -6.38
C VAL A 203 20.62 -0.61 -5.96
N ALA A 204 21.59 -0.48 -5.05
CA ALA A 204 22.41 -1.59 -4.60
C ALA A 204 21.57 -2.74 -4.01
N ARG A 205 20.57 -2.42 -3.18
CA ARG A 205 19.63 -3.42 -2.64
C ARG A 205 18.92 -4.22 -3.73
N ASN A 206 18.40 -3.53 -4.75
CA ASN A 206 17.68 -4.19 -5.84
C ASN A 206 18.60 -5.03 -6.73
N LEU A 207 19.88 -4.66 -6.88
CA LEU A 207 20.86 -5.45 -7.64
C LEU A 207 21.41 -6.66 -6.87
N ILE A 208 21.25 -6.71 -5.54
CA ILE A 208 21.67 -7.83 -4.69
C ILE A 208 20.61 -8.93 -4.66
N ASP A 209 19.32 -8.57 -4.74
CA ASP A 209 18.25 -9.57 -4.81
C ASP A 209 18.38 -10.40 -6.10
N PRO A 210 18.34 -11.75 -6.02
CA PRO A 210 18.39 -12.58 -7.21
C PRO A 210 17.24 -12.22 -8.11
N MET A 211 17.55 -11.84 -9.36
CA MET A 211 16.55 -11.48 -10.35
C MET A 211 15.41 -12.51 -10.37
N PRO A 212 14.13 -12.08 -10.45
CA PRO A 212 13.08 -13.01 -10.84
C PRO A 212 13.48 -13.63 -12.18
N GLU A 213 13.56 -14.96 -12.24
CA GLU A 213 13.90 -15.67 -13.47
C GLU A 213 12.97 -15.17 -14.59
N PRO A 214 13.50 -14.74 -15.75
CA PRO A 214 12.65 -14.34 -16.85
C PRO A 214 11.73 -15.51 -17.22
N PRO A 215 10.42 -15.28 -17.43
CA PRO A 215 9.52 -16.35 -17.81
C PRO A 215 10.03 -17.02 -19.09
N GLY A 216 10.43 -18.30 -18.97
CA GLY A 216 10.92 -19.12 -20.08
C GLY A 216 12.42 -19.42 -20.11
N PHE A 217 13.23 -19.01 -19.12
CA PHE A 217 14.61 -19.49 -19.04
C PHE A 217 14.66 -20.96 -18.56
N PRO A 218 15.24 -21.90 -19.34
CA PRO A 218 15.48 -23.25 -18.86
C PRO A 218 16.52 -23.18 -17.75
N LYS A 219 16.23 -23.79 -16.59
CA LYS A 219 17.22 -24.01 -15.54
C LYS A 219 18.39 -24.78 -16.15
N TRP A 220 19.50 -24.08 -16.41
CA TRP A 220 20.78 -24.73 -16.70
C TRP A 220 21.16 -25.46 -15.43
N GLY A 221 20.86 -26.75 -15.43
CA GLY A 221 21.02 -27.61 -14.28
C GLY A 221 22.45 -27.49 -13.76
N CYS A 222 22.55 -27.21 -12.46
CA CYS A 222 23.65 -27.68 -11.65
C CYS A 222 23.98 -29.10 -12.11
N THR A 223 25.19 -29.28 -12.60
CA THR A 223 25.78 -30.58 -12.91
C THR A 223 25.45 -31.52 -11.76
N LYS A 224 24.54 -32.46 -12.00
CA LYS A 224 24.35 -33.61 -11.13
C LYS A 224 25.73 -34.25 -10.98
N GLU A 225 26.24 -34.24 -9.76
CA GLU A 225 27.33 -35.10 -9.33
C GLU A 225 27.09 -36.48 -9.92
N ARG A 226 28.02 -36.91 -10.77
CA ARG A 226 28.10 -38.32 -11.17
C ARG A 226 28.47 -39.08 -9.91
N SER A 227 27.48 -39.65 -9.23
CA SER A 227 27.72 -40.74 -8.30
C SER A 227 28.26 -41.91 -9.12
N TRP A 228 29.58 -42.12 -9.02
CA TRP A 228 30.20 -43.38 -9.34
C TRP A 228 29.74 -44.39 -8.29
N GLY A 229 28.61 -45.04 -8.53
CA GLY A 229 28.03 -45.98 -7.60
C GLY A 229 26.78 -46.62 -8.18
N ASN A 230 27.00 -47.70 -8.93
CA ASN A 230 26.06 -48.74 -9.37
C ASN A 230 26.21 -49.04 -10.86
N LEU A 231 27.39 -49.55 -11.20
CA LEU A 231 27.64 -50.28 -12.44
C LEU A 231 27.96 -51.72 -12.06
N LEU A 232 26.98 -52.40 -11.45
CA LEU A 232 26.95 -53.84 -11.19
C LEU A 232 25.53 -54.19 -10.71
N GLN A 233 24.92 -55.21 -11.32
CA GLN A 233 23.53 -55.71 -11.15
C GLN A 233 22.51 -54.90 -12.00
N LEU A 234 21.88 -55.42 -13.06
CA LEU A 234 21.36 -56.76 -13.31
C LEU A 234 21.46 -57.13 -14.80
N LYS A 235 22.00 -58.33 -15.07
CA LYS A 235 21.63 -59.16 -16.22
C LYS A 235 20.26 -59.78 -15.92
N GLY A 236 19.32 -59.76 -16.85
CA GLY A 236 18.17 -60.67 -16.81
C GLY A 236 16.92 -60.22 -17.54
N HIS A 237 16.75 -60.75 -18.75
CA HIS A 237 15.49 -61.10 -19.43
C HIS A 237 14.88 -60.18 -20.51
N ASN A 238 14.81 -60.82 -21.68
CA ASN A 238 14.06 -60.57 -22.91
C ASN A 238 12.62 -60.07 -22.72
N THR A 239 12.19 -59.16 -23.59
CA THR A 239 11.19 -59.48 -24.64
C THR A 239 11.10 -58.37 -25.70
N SER A 240 11.18 -58.80 -26.95
CA SER A 240 10.87 -58.09 -28.19
C SER A 240 9.38 -57.70 -28.30
N PHE A 241 9.04 -56.61 -29.01
CA PHE A 241 8.20 -56.64 -30.23
C PHE A 241 7.96 -55.23 -30.85
N LEU A 242 8.31 -55.15 -32.15
CA LEU A 242 7.66 -54.52 -33.30
C LEU A 242 7.41 -52.99 -33.46
N LEU A 243 8.03 -52.50 -34.55
CA LEU A 243 7.66 -51.34 -35.36
C LEU A 243 6.20 -51.38 -35.85
N GLN A 244 5.56 -50.21 -35.91
CA GLN A 244 4.65 -49.90 -37.01
C GLN A 244 4.89 -48.47 -37.53
N ARG A 245 5.16 -48.40 -38.84
CA ARG A 245 5.04 -47.22 -39.70
C ARG A 245 3.55 -46.92 -39.88
N THR A 246 3.17 -45.64 -39.81
CA THR A 246 2.03 -45.12 -40.56
C THR A 246 2.39 -43.81 -41.25
N THR A 247 2.32 -43.89 -42.58
CA THR A 247 2.27 -42.81 -43.56
C THR A 247 0.99 -41.97 -43.39
N SER A 248 1.05 -40.65 -43.56
CA SER A 248 0.16 -39.95 -44.52
C SER A 248 0.41 -38.44 -44.63
N ARG A 249 0.68 -38.04 -45.88
CA ARG A 249 0.15 -36.88 -46.62
C ARG A 249 0.41 -35.44 -46.15
N ARG A 250 1.43 -34.88 -46.82
CA ARG A 250 1.40 -33.59 -47.56
C ARG A 250 -0.02 -33.09 -47.90
N ARG A 251 -0.28 -31.82 -47.57
CA ARG A 251 -0.95 -30.87 -48.47
C ARG A 251 -0.10 -29.62 -48.58
N GLU A 252 0.53 -29.47 -49.74
CA GLU A 252 1.01 -28.19 -50.25
C GLU A 252 -0.20 -27.37 -50.70
N LEU A 253 -0.24 -26.08 -50.37
CA LEU A 253 -0.86 -25.07 -51.23
C LEU A 253 0.03 -23.81 -51.23
N ASN A 254 0.22 -23.33 -52.45
CA ASN A 254 1.29 -22.50 -52.97
C ASN A 254 0.99 -21.00 -52.77
N PRO A 255 1.99 -20.12 -52.54
CA PRO A 255 1.82 -18.67 -52.53
C PRO A 255 2.13 -18.09 -53.91
N SER A 256 1.24 -17.27 -54.49
CA SER A 256 1.67 -16.25 -55.47
C SER A 256 0.56 -15.31 -55.97
N ARG A 257 0.95 -14.03 -56.04
CA ARG A 257 0.51 -12.89 -56.90
C ARG A 257 -0.69 -12.07 -56.41
N LEU A 258 -0.48 -10.81 -55.99
CA LEU A 258 -0.09 -9.58 -56.70
C LEU A 258 -1.20 -8.96 -57.56
N ALA A 259 -1.53 -7.72 -57.18
CA ALA A 259 -1.86 -6.55 -57.98
C ALA A 259 -3.33 -6.22 -58.33
N HIS A 260 -3.62 -4.93 -58.12
CA HIS A 260 -4.72 -4.08 -58.61
C HIS A 260 -6.12 -4.21 -58.00
N LEU A 261 -6.40 -3.38 -56.98
CA LEU A 261 -7.21 -2.14 -57.06
C LEU A 261 -7.16 -1.39 -55.73
#